data_AF-A0ABD3MT84-F1
#
_entry.id   AF-A0ABD3MT84-F1
#
_cell.length_a   1.000
_cell.length_b   1.000
_cell.length_c   1.000
_cell.angle_alpha   90.00
_cell.angle_beta   90.00
_cell.angle_gamma   90.00
#
_symmetry.space_group_name_H-M   'P 1'
#
loop_
_entity.id
_entity.type
_entity.pdbx_description
1 polymer ?
#
loop_
_entity_poly.entity_id
_entity_poly.type
_entity_poly.pdbx_seq_one_letter_code
_entity_poly.pdbx_strand_id
1 'polypeptide(L)'
;MDETKEINLSLMTLKECIRARTLADGAGGASIHVPYRRSKLTLLMKDVFDIGCTRMCSTVVLAHVSPLACDVRHTMNTMKYSAPLRVVAKDRKNMERDERDPANWDAERIRMWCQTTAGLDDNEADLLLLHSMTGIELCHLSEVEIYRRLSGKHDKAKSVHQGLWTLICDAKTRKRRSDGSIITPEQEEAEIAESRKLQEEKIKLWAEREKTLRLEF
;
A
#
# COMPACT_ATOMS: atom_id res chain seq x y z
N MET A 1 22.37 12.84 23.29
CA MET A 1 22.82 11.44 23.08
C MET A 1 21.69 10.56 22.56
N ASP A 2 20.46 10.76 23.01
CA ASP A 2 19.32 9.92 22.60
C ASP A 2 19.00 10.00 21.11
N GLU A 3 19.13 11.19 20.50
CA GLU A 3 18.92 11.37 19.06
C GLU A 3 19.88 10.51 18.21
N THR A 4 21.17 10.53 18.53
CA THR A 4 22.18 9.71 17.84
C THR A 4 21.88 8.21 18.00
N LYS A 5 21.35 7.80 19.15
CA LYS A 5 20.96 6.41 19.41
C LYS A 5 19.75 6.00 18.56
N GLU A 6 18.72 6.84 18.49
CA GLU A 6 17.52 6.61 17.66
C GLU A 6 17.84 6.56 16.16
N ILE A 7 18.71 7.45 15.68
CA ILE A 7 19.20 7.44 14.29
C ILE A 7 19.91 6.12 13.99
N ASN A 8 20.83 5.69 14.86
CA ASN A 8 21.57 4.46 14.65
C ASN A 8 20.68 3.21 14.77
N LEU A 9 19.68 3.21 15.67
CA LEU A 9 18.72 2.13 15.82
C LEU A 9 17.88 1.94 14.55
N SER A 10 17.32 3.02 14.02
CA SER A 10 16.51 2.99 12.81
C SER A 10 17.33 2.54 11.59
N LEU A 11 18.56 3.06 11.43
CA LEU A 11 19.48 2.65 10.36
C LEU A 11 19.92 1.19 10.46
N MET A 12 20.22 0.71 11.67
CA MET A 12 20.59 -0.69 11.89
C MET A 12 19.42 -1.62 11.57
N THR A 13 18.23 -1.29 12.05
CA THR A 13 17.00 -2.06 11.79
C THR A 13 16.69 -2.10 10.29
N LEU A 14 16.86 -0.97 9.60
CA LEU A 14 16.66 -0.89 8.15
C LEU A 14 17.59 -1.84 7.39
N LYS A 15 18.88 -1.86 7.74
CA LYS A 15 19.87 -2.78 7.15
C LYS A 15 19.50 -4.24 7.38
N GLU A 16 19.02 -4.58 8.58
CA GLU A 16 18.55 -5.95 8.88
C GLU A 16 17.33 -6.33 8.04
N CYS A 17 16.37 -5.41 7.87
CA CYS A 17 15.17 -5.65 7.06
C CYS A 17 15.53 -5.89 5.58
N ILE A 18 16.43 -5.08 5.02
CA ILE A 18 16.93 -5.24 3.65
C ILE A 18 17.61 -6.61 3.46
N ARG A 19 18.46 -6.99 4.42
CA ARG A 19 19.17 -8.28 4.38
C ARG A 19 18.20 -9.46 4.47
N ALA A 20 17.24 -9.41 5.39
CA ALA A 20 16.24 -10.46 5.56
C ALA A 20 15.38 -10.62 4.29
N ARG A 21 14.96 -9.50 3.68
CA ARG A 21 14.21 -9.50 2.42
C ARG A 21 15.02 -10.11 1.27
N THR A 22 16.28 -9.71 1.12
CA THR A 22 17.17 -10.26 0.09
C THR A 22 17.36 -11.77 0.24
N LEU A 23 17.53 -12.25 1.48
CA LEU A 23 17.66 -13.69 1.75
C LEU A 23 16.38 -14.46 1.42
N ALA A 24 15.21 -13.86 1.69
CA ALA A 24 13.93 -14.52 1.44
C ALA A 24 13.68 -14.74 -0.06
N ASP A 25 14.12 -13.81 -0.90
CA ASP A 25 14.00 -13.93 -2.36
C ASP A 25 14.89 -15.05 -2.92
N GLY A 26 16.07 -15.27 -2.34
CA GLY A 26 17.02 -16.31 -2.76
C GLY A 26 16.74 -17.72 -2.19
N ALA A 27 16.11 -17.82 -1.02
CA ALA A 27 15.99 -19.07 -0.25
C ALA A 27 14.78 -19.95 -0.60
N GLY A 28 14.32 -19.96 -1.86
CA GLY A 28 13.44 -21.02 -2.38
C GLY A 28 12.12 -21.28 -1.62
N GLY A 29 11.62 -20.32 -0.83
CA GLY A 29 10.34 -20.45 -0.11
C GLY A 29 10.44 -20.62 1.41
N ALA A 30 11.62 -20.52 2.03
CA ALA A 30 11.70 -20.44 3.49
C ALA A 30 11.12 -19.10 3.99
N SER A 31 10.17 -19.13 4.94
CA SER A 31 9.62 -17.91 5.54
C SER A 31 10.67 -17.25 6.44
N ILE A 32 11.37 -16.23 5.93
CA ILE A 32 12.33 -15.47 6.73
C ILE A 32 11.60 -14.36 7.48
N HIS A 33 11.73 -14.36 8.80
CA HIS A 33 11.19 -13.30 9.63
C HIS A 33 11.95 -11.98 9.40
N VAL A 34 11.22 -10.94 8.97
CA VAL A 34 11.76 -9.59 8.74
C VAL A 34 11.43 -8.71 9.97
N PRO A 35 12.43 -8.15 10.67
CA PRO A 35 12.24 -7.46 11.95
C PRO A 35 11.79 -5.98 11.80
N TYR A 36 10.84 -5.68 10.91
CA TYR A 36 10.41 -4.30 10.64
C TYR A 36 9.75 -3.60 11.83
N ARG A 37 9.32 -4.33 12.87
CA ARG A 37 8.71 -3.76 14.08
C ARG A 37 9.70 -3.14 15.07
N ARG A 38 11.01 -3.34 14.91
CA ARG A 38 12.03 -2.86 15.87
C ARG A 38 12.25 -1.34 15.84
N SER A 39 11.86 -0.67 14.76
CA SER A 39 11.91 0.79 14.65
C SER A 39 10.63 1.34 14.05
N LYS A 40 10.25 2.56 14.43
CA LYS A 40 9.09 3.25 13.86
C LYS A 40 9.23 3.45 12.34
N LEU A 41 10.44 3.77 11.88
CA LEU A 41 10.74 3.95 10.46
C LEU A 41 10.47 2.67 9.66
N THR A 42 11.04 1.54 10.09
CA THR A 42 10.87 0.28 9.37
C THR A 42 9.43 -0.25 9.48
N LEU A 43 8.70 0.09 10.54
CA LEU A 43 7.29 -0.24 10.68
C LEU A 43 6.42 0.50 9.67
N LEU A 44 6.70 1.79 9.44
CA LEU A 44 6.04 2.58 8.38
C LEU A 44 6.37 2.03 7.00
N MET A 45 7.59 1.54 6.81
CA MET A 45 8.04 0.90 5.57
C MET A 45 7.74 -0.60 5.49
N LYS A 46 6.80 -1.12 6.31
CA LYS A 46 6.45 -2.55 6.33
C LYS A 46 6.17 -3.08 4.93
N ASP A 47 5.39 -2.33 4.13
CA ASP A 47 4.96 -2.76 2.80
C ASP A 47 6.12 -2.91 1.80
N VAL A 48 7.27 -2.28 2.07
CA VAL A 48 8.50 -2.42 1.28
C VAL A 48 9.20 -3.75 1.57
N PHE A 49 9.26 -4.14 2.84
CA PHE A 49 10.04 -5.31 3.28
C PHE A 49 9.21 -6.59 3.42
N ASP A 50 7.89 -6.47 3.57
CA ASP A 50 6.99 -7.61 3.73
C ASP A 50 6.86 -8.42 2.43
N ILE A 51 7.26 -9.68 2.50
CA ILE A 51 7.32 -10.61 1.36
C ILE A 51 5.89 -10.99 0.91
N GLY A 52 4.94 -11.00 1.84
CA GLY A 52 3.53 -11.27 1.60
C GLY A 52 2.68 -10.00 1.45
N CYS A 53 3.31 -8.84 1.21
CA CYS A 53 2.56 -7.59 1.05
C CYS A 53 1.60 -7.69 -0.14
N THR A 54 0.30 -7.68 0.15
CA THR A 54 -0.75 -7.72 -0.85
C THR A 54 -1.05 -6.34 -1.45
N ARG A 55 -0.42 -5.27 -0.95
CA ARG A 55 -0.54 -3.93 -1.51
C ARG A 55 0.35 -3.72 -2.73
N MET A 56 -0.13 -2.90 -3.65
CA MET A 56 0.63 -2.36 -4.77
C MET A 56 1.64 -1.33 -4.23
N CYS A 57 2.87 -1.78 -3.97
CA CYS A 57 3.96 -0.90 -3.54
C CYS A 57 5.10 -1.00 -4.56
N SER A 58 5.35 0.08 -5.28
CA SER A 58 6.56 0.26 -6.07
C SER A 58 7.54 1.09 -5.25
N THR A 59 8.72 0.55 -4.97
CA THR A 59 9.74 1.24 -4.18
C THR A 59 10.96 1.51 -5.04
N VAL A 60 11.38 2.77 -5.08
CA VAL A 60 12.63 3.20 -5.71
C VAL A 60 13.58 3.63 -4.60
N VAL A 61 14.82 3.12 -4.65
CA VAL A 61 15.85 3.46 -3.67
C VAL A 61 16.94 4.27 -4.36
N LEU A 62 17.11 5.51 -3.92
CA LEU A 62 18.16 6.40 -4.39
C LEU A 62 19.34 6.34 -3.41
N ALA A 63 20.44 5.75 -3.86
CA ALA A 63 21.65 5.60 -3.06
C ALA A 63 22.60 6.78 -3.33
N HIS A 64 22.80 7.65 -2.35
CA HIS A 64 23.78 8.74 -2.44
C HIS A 64 25.17 8.24 -2.02
N VAL A 65 26.15 8.50 -2.88
CA VAL A 65 27.54 8.09 -2.66
C VAL A 65 28.48 9.27 -2.87
N SER A 66 29.52 9.35 -2.06
CA SER A 66 30.56 10.38 -2.18
C SER A 66 31.65 9.89 -3.14
N PRO A 67 32.12 10.73 -4.08
CA PRO A 67 33.22 10.40 -4.98
C PRO A 67 34.61 10.57 -4.32
N LEU A 68 34.67 11.07 -3.07
CA LEU A 68 35.93 11.36 -2.39
C LEU A 68 36.67 10.08 -1.96
N ALA A 69 37.99 10.09 -2.12
CA ALA A 69 38.84 8.96 -1.72
C ALA A 69 38.77 8.63 -0.22
N CYS A 70 38.58 9.64 0.64
CA CYS A 70 38.42 9.44 2.08
C CYS A 70 37.13 8.66 2.44
N ASP A 71 36.10 8.75 1.60
CA ASP A 71 34.79 8.18 1.86
C ASP A 71 34.60 6.80 1.24
N VAL A 72 35.62 6.25 0.57
CA VAL A 72 35.54 4.96 -0.16
C VAL A 72 34.94 3.84 0.68
N ARG A 73 35.30 3.76 1.98
CA ARG A 73 34.76 2.75 2.89
C ARG A 73 33.25 2.92 3.11
N HIS A 74 32.79 4.16 3.27
CA HIS A 74 31.38 4.49 3.46
C HIS A 74 30.58 4.29 2.17
N THR A 75 31.11 4.77 1.05
CA THR A 75 30.53 4.56 -0.30
C THR A 75 30.38 3.08 -0.61
N MET A 76 31.41 2.27 -0.34
CA MET A 76 31.34 0.82 -0.54
C MET A 76 30.29 0.16 0.35
N ASN A 77 30.14 0.61 1.59
CA ASN A 77 29.08 0.11 2.47
C ASN A 77 27.69 0.43 1.92
N THR A 78 27.44 1.66 1.46
CA THR A 78 26.16 2.02 0.83
C THR A 78 25.85 1.13 -0.37
N MET A 79 26.83 0.94 -1.28
CA MET A 79 26.66 0.08 -2.46
C MET A 79 26.36 -1.38 -2.11
N LYS A 80 26.98 -1.93 -1.05
CA LYS A 80 26.71 -3.29 -0.58
C LYS A 80 25.26 -3.50 -0.16
N TYR A 81 24.61 -2.48 0.41
CA TYR A 81 23.20 -2.56 0.79
C TYR A 81 22.25 -2.23 -0.35
N SER A 82 22.65 -1.37 -1.30
CA SER A 82 21.80 -0.98 -2.43
C SER A 82 21.77 -2.01 -3.55
N ALA A 83 22.88 -2.70 -3.82
CA ALA A 83 22.96 -3.66 -4.92
C ALA A 83 21.92 -4.80 -4.84
N PRO A 84 21.68 -5.44 -3.67
CA PRO A 84 20.69 -6.51 -3.56
C PRO A 84 19.24 -6.02 -3.58
N LEU A 85 18.99 -4.71 -3.39
CA LEU A 85 17.64 -4.14 -3.50
C LEU A 85 17.15 -4.06 -4.95
N ARG A 86 18.06 -4.21 -5.92
CA ARG A 86 17.72 -4.27 -7.36
C ARG A 86 17.07 -5.59 -7.77
N VAL A 87 16.90 -6.56 -6.85
CA VAL A 87 16.33 -7.86 -7.19
C VAL A 87 14.90 -7.67 -7.71
N VAL A 88 14.73 -8.17 -8.92
CA VAL A 88 13.53 -8.14 -9.74
C VAL A 88 12.39 -8.70 -8.91
N ALA A 89 11.36 -7.87 -8.67
CA ALA A 89 10.10 -8.36 -8.13
C ALA A 89 9.70 -9.57 -8.97
N LYS A 90 9.62 -10.76 -8.37
CA LYS A 90 9.01 -11.91 -9.03
C LYS A 90 7.70 -11.43 -9.61
N ASP A 91 7.53 -11.68 -10.90
CA ASP A 91 6.37 -11.33 -11.69
C ASP A 91 5.12 -11.56 -10.82
N ARG A 92 4.52 -10.47 -10.32
CA ARG A 92 3.40 -10.54 -9.37
C ARG A 92 2.16 -10.93 -10.17
N LYS A 93 2.13 -12.17 -10.67
CA LYS A 93 1.34 -12.54 -11.85
C LYS A 93 -0.17 -12.42 -11.68
N ASN A 94 -0.71 -12.35 -10.46
CA ASN A 94 -2.16 -12.38 -10.25
C ASN A 94 -2.67 -11.26 -9.35
N MET A 95 -2.14 -10.03 -9.45
CA MET A 95 -2.80 -8.90 -8.79
C MET A 95 -3.90 -8.35 -9.68
N GLU A 96 -5.15 -8.61 -9.31
CA GLU A 96 -6.34 -8.12 -10.00
C GLU A 96 -6.32 -6.58 -10.09
N ARG A 97 -6.49 -6.03 -11.28
CA ARG A 97 -6.59 -4.57 -11.44
C ARG A 97 -7.92 -4.12 -10.82
N ASP A 98 -7.85 -3.10 -9.97
CA ASP A 98 -9.05 -2.57 -9.34
C ASP A 98 -9.80 -1.69 -10.35
N GLU A 99 -10.95 -2.14 -10.83
CA GLU A 99 -11.81 -1.40 -11.76
C GLU A 99 -12.40 -0.14 -11.14
N ARG A 100 -12.45 -0.06 -9.80
CA ARG A 100 -12.96 1.11 -9.07
C ARG A 100 -11.85 2.11 -8.71
N ASP A 101 -10.59 1.82 -9.04
CA ASP A 101 -9.49 2.77 -8.88
C ASP A 101 -9.55 3.81 -10.02
N PRO A 102 -9.69 5.11 -9.70
CA PRO A 102 -9.71 6.16 -10.71
C PRO A 102 -8.49 6.16 -11.62
N ALA A 103 -7.34 5.66 -11.16
CA ALA A 103 -6.13 5.55 -11.98
C ALA A 103 -6.28 4.58 -13.16
N ASN A 104 -7.18 3.60 -13.07
CA ASN A 104 -7.41 2.60 -14.12
C ASN A 104 -8.57 2.96 -15.05
N TRP A 105 -9.19 4.13 -14.89
CA TRP A 105 -10.35 4.51 -15.67
C TRP A 105 -9.99 5.06 -17.05
N ASP A 106 -10.76 4.63 -18.04
CA ASP A 106 -10.77 5.21 -19.37
C ASP A 106 -11.52 6.55 -19.39
N ALA A 107 -11.24 7.38 -20.39
CA ALA A 107 -11.84 8.72 -20.54
C ALA A 107 -13.38 8.71 -20.48
N GLU A 108 -14.02 7.69 -21.05
CA GLU A 108 -15.48 7.54 -21.06
C GLU A 108 -16.04 7.18 -19.67
N ARG A 109 -15.33 6.35 -18.91
CA ARG A 109 -15.69 6.01 -17.53
C ARG A 109 -15.59 7.22 -16.62
N ILE A 110 -14.56 8.05 -16.81
CA ILE A 110 -14.39 9.31 -16.07
C ILE A 110 -15.55 10.25 -16.39
N ARG A 111 -15.94 10.40 -17.66
CA ARG A 111 -17.08 11.23 -18.06
C ARG A 111 -18.37 10.79 -17.39
N MET A 112 -18.69 9.49 -17.43
CA MET A 112 -19.87 8.93 -16.75
C MET A 112 -19.84 9.19 -15.23
N TRP A 113 -18.68 9.05 -14.61
CA TRP A 113 -18.51 9.31 -13.18
C TRP A 113 -18.70 10.80 -12.83
N CYS A 114 -18.16 11.72 -13.63
CA CYS A 114 -18.33 13.17 -13.45
C CYS A 114 -19.81 13.58 -13.57
N GLN A 115 -20.55 13.01 -14.52
CA GLN A 115 -21.99 13.21 -14.67
C GLN A 115 -22.76 12.69 -13.43
N THR A 116 -22.45 11.48 -12.97
CA THR A 116 -23.17 10.83 -11.86
C THR A 116 -22.88 11.48 -10.50
N THR A 117 -21.63 11.87 -10.26
CA THR A 117 -21.17 12.29 -8.93
C THR A 117 -21.33 13.79 -8.69
N ALA A 118 -21.10 14.60 -9.71
CA ALA A 118 -21.09 16.06 -9.57
C ALA A 118 -22.07 16.76 -10.51
N GLY A 119 -22.86 16.01 -11.29
CA GLY A 119 -23.86 16.57 -12.19
C GLY A 119 -23.25 17.50 -13.23
N LEU A 120 -22.08 17.14 -13.77
CA LEU A 120 -21.46 17.92 -14.85
C LEU A 120 -22.19 17.67 -16.16
N ASP A 121 -22.42 18.74 -16.91
CA ASP A 121 -22.90 18.67 -18.29
C ASP A 121 -21.75 18.19 -19.21
N ASP A 122 -22.07 17.68 -20.40
CA ASP A 122 -21.05 17.16 -21.35
C ASP A 122 -19.97 18.20 -21.68
N ASN A 123 -20.35 19.47 -21.85
CA ASN A 123 -19.40 20.57 -22.07
C ASN A 123 -18.49 20.83 -20.86
N GLU A 124 -19.00 20.65 -19.64
CA GLU A 124 -18.22 20.84 -18.41
C GLU A 124 -17.26 19.67 -18.18
N ALA A 125 -17.69 18.46 -18.50
CA ALA A 125 -16.83 17.27 -18.49
C ALA A 125 -15.71 17.41 -19.53
N ASP A 126 -15.99 17.96 -20.71
CA ASP A 126 -14.98 18.19 -21.75
C ASP A 126 -13.98 19.28 -21.39
N LEU A 127 -14.43 20.34 -20.71
CA LEU A 127 -13.53 21.36 -20.15
C LEU A 127 -12.60 20.77 -19.07
N LEU A 128 -13.09 19.83 -18.27
CA LEU A 128 -12.28 19.17 -17.25
C LEU A 128 -11.27 18.19 -17.86
N LEU A 129 -11.69 17.41 -18.84
CA LEU A 129 -10.96 16.26 -19.40
C LEU A 129 -10.08 16.57 -20.62
N LEU A 130 -10.03 17.84 -21.07
CA LEU A 130 -9.11 18.41 -22.08
C LEU A 130 -8.34 17.33 -22.86
N HIS A 131 -8.94 16.82 -23.95
CA HIS A 131 -8.36 15.84 -24.87
C HIS A 131 -8.05 14.46 -24.27
N SER A 132 -9.09 13.68 -23.95
CA SER A 132 -8.97 12.23 -23.67
C SER A 132 -7.96 11.89 -22.57
N MET A 133 -7.99 12.65 -21.46
CA MET A 133 -7.16 12.37 -20.30
C MET A 133 -7.38 10.96 -19.74
N THR A 134 -6.30 10.35 -19.30
CA THR A 134 -6.29 9.07 -18.59
C THR A 134 -6.62 9.28 -17.10
N GLY A 135 -7.11 8.22 -16.45
CA GLY A 135 -7.40 8.24 -15.02
C GLY A 135 -6.23 8.67 -14.13
N ILE A 136 -4.99 8.33 -14.52
CA ILE A 136 -3.76 8.74 -13.82
C ILE A 136 -3.59 10.26 -13.87
N GLU A 137 -3.82 10.88 -15.03
CA GLU A 137 -3.67 12.32 -15.20
C GLU A 137 -4.74 13.07 -14.40
N LEU A 138 -5.97 12.55 -14.35
CA LEU A 138 -7.04 13.06 -13.50
C LEU A 138 -6.63 13.05 -12.01
N CYS A 139 -6.06 11.95 -11.52
CA CYS A 139 -5.60 11.81 -10.14
C CYS A 139 -4.46 12.78 -9.76
N HIS A 140 -3.69 13.27 -10.72
CA HIS A 140 -2.62 14.23 -10.49
C HIS A 140 -3.07 15.69 -10.60
N LEU A 141 -4.31 15.95 -11.03
CA LEU A 141 -4.83 17.32 -11.06
C LEU A 141 -4.92 17.87 -9.64
N SER A 142 -4.35 19.06 -9.45
CA SER A 142 -4.53 19.80 -8.22
C SER A 142 -5.96 20.35 -8.14
N GLU A 143 -6.44 20.54 -6.92
CA GLU A 143 -7.75 21.17 -6.67
C GLU A 143 -7.90 22.51 -7.41
N VAL A 144 -6.83 23.31 -7.46
CA VAL A 144 -6.79 24.62 -8.14
C VAL A 144 -6.99 24.48 -9.65
N GLU A 145 -6.43 23.44 -10.26
CA GLU A 145 -6.58 23.20 -11.70
C GLU A 145 -8.00 22.73 -12.05
N ILE A 146 -8.61 21.91 -11.20
CA ILE A 146 -10.03 21.53 -11.32
C ILE A 146 -10.93 22.77 -11.26
N TYR A 147 -10.67 23.67 -10.31
CA TYR A 147 -11.39 24.94 -10.20
C TYR A 147 -11.21 25.85 -11.43
N ARG A 148 -9.99 25.93 -11.95
CA ARG A 148 -9.66 26.72 -13.15
C ARG A 148 -10.43 26.23 -14.37
N ARG A 149 -10.49 24.91 -14.57
CA ARG A 149 -11.15 24.29 -15.72
C ARG A 149 -12.68 24.42 -15.68
N LEU A 150 -13.28 24.37 -14.48
CA LEU A 150 -14.74 24.51 -14.31
C LEU A 150 -15.23 25.96 -14.21
N SER A 151 -14.43 26.93 -14.66
CA SER A 151 -14.82 28.33 -14.86
C SER A 151 -15.54 28.98 -13.65
N GLY A 152 -15.11 28.66 -12.43
CA GLY A 152 -15.64 29.28 -11.20
C GLY A 152 -16.89 28.64 -10.58
N LYS A 153 -17.35 27.48 -11.08
CA LYS A 153 -18.42 26.69 -10.42
C LYS A 153 -17.87 25.94 -9.21
N HIS A 154 -17.72 26.65 -8.09
CA HIS A 154 -17.04 26.15 -6.89
C HIS A 154 -17.68 24.90 -6.28
N ASP A 155 -19.01 24.80 -6.28
CA ASP A 155 -19.71 23.66 -5.67
C ASP A 155 -19.47 22.36 -6.45
N LYS A 156 -19.59 22.41 -7.79
CA LYS A 156 -19.33 21.25 -8.64
C LYS A 156 -17.87 20.80 -8.58
N ALA A 157 -16.93 21.75 -8.68
CA ALA A 157 -15.51 21.47 -8.61
C ALA A 157 -15.10 20.85 -7.27
N LYS A 158 -15.67 21.33 -6.16
CA LYS A 158 -15.46 20.74 -4.83
C LYS A 158 -16.00 19.32 -4.74
N SER A 159 -17.20 19.07 -5.26
CA SER A 159 -17.78 17.71 -5.30
C SER A 159 -16.95 16.74 -6.12
N VAL A 160 -16.42 17.15 -7.27
CA VAL A 160 -15.49 16.34 -8.08
C VAL A 160 -14.23 16.04 -7.29
N HIS A 161 -13.58 17.05 -6.71
CA HIS A 161 -12.33 16.86 -5.97
C HIS A 161 -12.53 15.96 -4.74
N GLN A 162 -13.59 16.17 -3.95
CA GLN A 162 -13.90 15.35 -2.78
C GLN A 162 -14.26 13.92 -3.17
N GLY A 163 -15.06 13.74 -4.22
CA GLY A 163 -15.40 12.42 -4.75
C GLY A 163 -14.17 11.67 -5.25
N LEU A 164 -13.31 12.33 -6.03
CA LEU A 164 -12.06 11.77 -6.53
C LEU A 164 -11.12 11.41 -5.38
N TRP A 165 -10.95 12.30 -4.40
CA TRP A 165 -10.12 12.05 -3.23
C TRP A 165 -10.62 10.85 -2.41
N THR A 166 -11.93 10.73 -2.23
CA THR A 166 -12.55 9.60 -1.52
C THR A 166 -12.24 8.28 -2.23
N LEU A 167 -12.36 8.26 -3.56
CA LEU A 167 -12.04 7.08 -4.37
C LEU A 167 -10.55 6.72 -4.33
N ILE A 168 -9.65 7.71 -4.36
CA ILE A 168 -8.21 7.50 -4.21
C ILE A 168 -7.88 6.95 -2.81
N CYS A 169 -8.52 7.49 -1.77
CA CYS A 169 -8.37 6.98 -0.41
C CYS A 169 -8.87 5.54 -0.29
N ASP A 170 -10.03 5.23 -0.84
CA ASP A 170 -10.60 3.88 -0.86
C ASP A 170 -9.71 2.90 -1.62
N ALA A 171 -9.22 3.28 -2.80
CA ALA A 171 -8.30 2.44 -3.58
C ALA A 171 -7.01 2.12 -2.82
N LYS A 172 -6.49 3.08 -2.04
CA LYS A 172 -5.28 2.89 -1.21
C LYS A 172 -5.53 2.09 0.06
N THR A 173 -6.73 2.12 0.62
CA THR A 173 -7.07 1.43 1.87
C THR A 173 -7.60 0.02 1.67
N ARG A 174 -8.11 -0.32 0.47
CA ARG A 174 -8.60 -1.65 0.13
C ARG A 174 -7.56 -2.74 0.41
N LYS A 175 -8.03 -3.78 1.09
CA LYS A 175 -7.23 -4.96 1.41
C LYS A 175 -7.34 -5.96 0.27
N ARG A 176 -6.23 -6.68 0.04
CA ARG A 176 -6.14 -7.75 -0.95
C ARG A 176 -5.80 -9.05 -0.22
N ARG A 177 -6.36 -10.17 -0.67
CA ARG A 177 -5.98 -11.51 -0.19
C ARG A 177 -4.57 -11.85 -0.65
N SER A 178 -3.98 -12.89 -0.05
CA SER A 178 -2.69 -13.45 -0.47
C SER A 178 -2.67 -13.93 -1.92
N ASP A 179 -3.83 -14.24 -2.49
CA ASP A 179 -4.04 -14.61 -3.89
C ASP A 179 -4.17 -13.39 -4.85
N GLY A 180 -4.15 -12.17 -4.32
CA GLY A 180 -4.18 -10.93 -5.10
C GLY A 180 -5.56 -10.36 -5.42
N SER A 181 -6.64 -11.09 -5.10
CA SER A 181 -8.03 -10.65 -5.21
C SER A 181 -8.37 -9.54 -4.21
N ILE A 182 -9.25 -8.62 -4.62
CA ILE A 182 -9.69 -7.49 -3.81
C ILE A 182 -10.76 -7.97 -2.83
N ILE A 183 -10.55 -7.72 -1.53
CA ILE A 183 -11.54 -8.05 -0.51
C ILE A 183 -12.59 -6.95 -0.52
N THR A 184 -13.84 -7.29 -0.86
CA THR A 184 -14.95 -6.37 -0.67
C THR A 184 -15.25 -6.22 0.83
N PRO A 185 -15.76 -5.07 1.29
CA PRO A 185 -16.08 -4.87 2.71
C PRO A 185 -17.00 -5.97 3.27
N GLU A 186 -17.96 -6.44 2.46
CA GLU A 186 -18.89 -7.52 2.81
C GLU A 186 -18.19 -8.87 3.03
N GLN A 187 -17.19 -9.18 2.21
CA GLN A 187 -16.39 -10.40 2.35
C GLN A 187 -15.48 -10.34 3.58
N GLU A 188 -14.93 -9.15 3.88
CA GLU A 188 -14.12 -8.93 5.10
C GLU A 188 -14.96 -9.15 6.37
N GLU A 189 -16.16 -8.56 6.42
CA GLU A 189 -17.07 -8.72 7.55
C GLU A 189 -17.51 -10.18 7.76
N ALA A 190 -17.78 -10.90 6.67
CA ALA A 190 -18.12 -12.32 6.72
C ALA A 190 -16.97 -13.19 7.28
N GLU A 191 -15.74 -12.93 6.84
CA GLU A 191 -14.53 -13.64 7.33
C GLU A 191 -14.23 -13.34 8.81
N ILE A 192 -14.41 -12.08 9.23
CA ILE A 192 -14.26 -11.68 10.63
C ILE A 192 -15.32 -12.38 11.48
N ALA A 193 -16.56 -12.44 11.01
CA ALA A 193 -17.65 -13.12 11.70
C ALA A 193 -17.40 -14.63 11.82
N GLU A 194 -16.93 -15.29 10.75
CA GLU A 194 -16.52 -16.71 10.82
C GLU A 194 -15.36 -16.93 11.80
N SER A 195 -14.33 -16.09 11.73
CA SER A 195 -13.17 -16.19 12.62
C SER A 195 -13.56 -16.00 14.09
N ARG A 196 -14.48 -15.08 14.37
CA ARG A 196 -15.04 -14.89 15.72
C ARG A 196 -15.83 -16.11 16.18
N LYS A 197 -16.68 -16.69 15.32
CA LYS A 197 -17.42 -17.94 15.64
C LYS A 197 -16.46 -19.08 15.97
N LEU A 198 -15.41 -19.27 15.17
CA LEU A 198 -14.40 -20.31 15.41
C LEU A 198 -13.64 -20.07 16.72
N GLN A 199 -13.34 -18.81 17.07
CA GLN A 199 -12.73 -18.47 18.36
C GLN A 199 -13.67 -18.79 19.53
N GLU A 200 -14.95 -18.47 19.41
CA GLU A 200 -15.96 -18.80 20.43
C GLU A 200 -16.13 -20.31 20.61
N GLU A 201 -16.14 -21.08 19.52
CA GLU A 201 -16.16 -22.55 19.56
C GLU A 201 -14.91 -23.12 20.24
N LYS A 202 -13.72 -22.58 19.92
CA LYS A 202 -12.48 -22.96 20.60
C LYS A 202 -12.54 -22.63 22.09
N ILE A 203 -13.00 -21.44 22.47
CA ILE A 203 -13.13 -21.05 23.89
C ILE A 203 -14.06 -22.03 24.62
N LYS A 204 -15.19 -22.40 24.02
CA LYS A 204 -16.13 -23.39 24.58
C LYS A 204 -15.47 -24.76 24.75
N LEU A 205 -14.77 -25.25 23.73
CA LEU A 205 -14.06 -26.52 23.78
C LEU A 205 -12.99 -26.54 24.89
N TRP A 206 -12.27 -25.43 25.06
CA TRP A 206 -11.23 -25.30 26.09
C TRP A 206 -11.85 -25.26 27.49
N ALA A 207 -12.97 -24.55 27.67
CA ALA A 207 -13.71 -24.53 28.93
C ALA A 207 -14.29 -25.91 29.28
N GLU A 208 -14.74 -26.69 28.29
CA GLU A 208 -15.21 -28.06 28.50
C GLU A 208 -14.07 -28.99 28.90
N ARG A 209 -12.93 -28.93 28.20
CA ARG A 209 -11.71 -29.67 28.57
C ARG A 209 -11.20 -29.31 29.97
N GLU A 210 -11.25 -28.04 30.35
CA GLU A 210 -10.86 -27.60 31.70
C GLU A 210 -11.79 -28.16 32.77
N LYS A 211 -13.10 -28.23 32.51
CA LYS A 211 -14.06 -28.87 33.42
C LYS A 211 -13.82 -30.37 33.57
N THR A 212 -13.55 -31.08 32.47
CA THR A 212 -13.20 -32.51 32.50
C THR A 212 -11.94 -32.75 33.32
N LEU A 213 -10.89 -31.95 33.10
CA LEU A 213 -9.63 -32.04 33.85
C LEU A 213 -9.80 -31.75 35.35
N ARG A 214 -10.73 -30.88 35.74
CA ARG A 214 -11.03 -30.59 37.16
C ARG A 214 -11.89 -31.65 37.86
N LEU A 215 -12.51 -32.58 37.11
CA LEU A 215 -13.30 -33.69 37.66
C LEU A 215 -12.47 -34.97 37.83
N GLU A 216 -11.29 -35.04 37.20
CA GLU A 216 -10.36 -36.18 37.27
C GLU A 216 -9.27 -36.02 38.36
N PHE A 217 -9.29 -34.92 39.12
CA PHE A 217 -8.45 -34.65 40.31
C PHE A 217 -9.32 -34.24 41.50
#